data_AF-A0A3R5Z6P4-F1
#
_entry.id   AF-A0A3R5Z6P4-F1
#
_cell.length_a   1.000
_cell.length_b   1.000
_cell.length_c   1.000
_cell.angle_alpha   90.00
_cell.angle_beta   90.00
_cell.angle_gamma   90.00
#
_symmetry.space_group_name_H-M   'P 1'
#
loop_
_entity.id
_entity.type
_entity.pdbx_description
1 polymer ?
#
loop_
_entity_poly.entity_id
_entity_poly.type
_entity_poly.pdbx_seq_one_letter_code
_entity_poly.pdbx_strand_id
1 'polypeptide(L)'
;LTSAELAGVEKADVLLVSQKVGYDDVWDLRNVGDALEGGSKTYKNSSDITKDIRQNKPLNSPAIDAWYGKNGTISIDENGVWTYHDWEGNSVSYPNGYPDFKSADMVRQEAPIGPFVERNKDFAKAREMGYIKSADGTWHHHEDGVTLQEVETILHDRFRHRGGISNLKKK
;
A
#
# COMPACT_ATOMS: atom_id res chain seq x y z
N LEU A 1 -36.66 4.08 -44.81
CA LEU A 1 -36.53 3.35 -43.54
C LEU A 1 -35.04 3.22 -43.27
N THR A 2 -34.49 4.21 -42.53
CA THR A 2 -33.74 4.07 -41.26
C THR A 2 -32.27 3.73 -41.48
N SER A 3 -31.23 4.42 -40.99
CA SER A 3 -30.98 5.64 -40.20
C SER A 3 -29.46 5.92 -40.40
N ALA A 4 -29.00 7.16 -40.66
CA ALA A 4 -28.29 8.04 -39.70
C ALA A 4 -27.27 7.32 -38.78
N GLU A 5 -26.05 7.77 -38.49
CA GLU A 5 -25.28 9.01 -38.71
C GLU A 5 -23.83 8.80 -38.15
N LEU A 6 -22.84 9.55 -38.67
CA LEU A 6 -21.70 10.27 -38.00
C LEU A 6 -20.90 9.61 -36.84
N ALA A 7 -19.61 9.84 -36.58
CA ALA A 7 -18.50 10.68 -37.04
C ALA A 7 -17.22 10.01 -36.45
N GLY A 8 -16.04 10.03 -37.05
CA GLY A 8 -15.18 11.21 -37.13
C GLY A 8 -14.58 11.61 -35.78
N VAL A 9 -13.48 10.99 -35.33
CA VAL A 9 -12.50 11.60 -34.42
C VAL A 9 -11.10 11.26 -34.90
N GLU A 10 -10.43 12.29 -35.39
CA GLU A 10 -9.00 12.32 -35.66
C GLU A 10 -8.25 13.01 -34.49
N LYS A 11 -7.09 12.43 -34.16
CA LYS A 11 -5.86 12.96 -33.52
C LYS A 11 -5.92 13.46 -32.07
N ALA A 12 -5.20 12.73 -31.22
CA ALA A 12 -4.17 13.34 -30.39
C ALA A 12 -2.94 12.42 -30.38
N ASP A 13 -1.87 12.94 -30.95
CA ASP A 13 -0.50 12.48 -30.83
C ASP A 13 -0.09 12.61 -29.35
N VAL A 14 0.21 11.51 -28.67
CA VAL A 14 0.93 11.54 -27.38
C VAL A 14 2.15 10.65 -27.53
N LEU A 15 3.14 11.20 -28.22
CA LEU A 15 4.53 10.81 -28.11
C LEU A 15 5.03 11.20 -26.71
N LEU A 16 5.01 10.27 -25.75
CA LEU A 16 5.84 10.38 -24.55
C LEU A 16 6.99 9.38 -24.65
N VAL A 17 8.13 9.91 -25.09
CA VAL A 17 9.41 9.20 -25.16
C VAL A 17 10.20 9.39 -23.87
N SER A 18 10.95 8.34 -23.53
CA SER A 18 12.06 8.23 -22.56
C SER A 18 11.65 7.83 -21.12
N GLN A 19 12.24 6.80 -20.50
CA GLN A 19 13.60 6.29 -20.66
C GLN A 19 13.63 4.76 -20.46
N LYS A 20 14.13 4.06 -21.48
CA LYS A 20 14.55 2.66 -21.42
C LYS A 20 15.80 2.61 -20.55
N VAL A 21 15.68 2.15 -19.31
CA VAL A 21 16.85 1.60 -18.58
C VAL A 21 16.89 0.11 -18.89
N GLY A 22 17.97 -0.32 -19.54
CA GLY A 22 18.20 -1.71 -19.91
C GLY A 22 18.22 -2.59 -18.67
N TYR A 23 17.27 -3.52 -18.61
CA TYR A 23 17.30 -4.64 -17.68
C TYR A 23 17.97 -5.80 -18.41
N ASP A 24 19.30 -5.79 -18.41
CA ASP A 24 20.10 -6.95 -18.81
C ASP A 24 20.80 -7.49 -17.56
N ASP A 25 20.26 -8.61 -17.09
CA ASP A 25 20.87 -9.69 -16.31
C ASP A 25 21.75 -9.38 -15.09
N VAL A 26 21.16 -9.55 -13.90
CA VAL A 26 21.72 -10.50 -12.91
C VAL A 26 20.56 -11.22 -12.20
N TRP A 27 19.97 -12.20 -12.89
CA TRP A 27 19.24 -13.28 -12.22
C TRP A 27 20.24 -14.12 -11.42
N ASP A 28 20.50 -13.73 -10.17
CA ASP A 28 21.26 -14.58 -9.24
C ASP A 28 20.40 -15.80 -8.89
N LEU A 29 20.61 -16.89 -9.63
CA LEU A 29 19.93 -18.19 -9.57
C LEU A 29 20.23 -18.99 -8.29
N ARG A 30 20.41 -18.33 -7.14
CA ARG A 30 20.78 -19.02 -5.88
C ARG A 30 19.64 -19.39 -4.95
N ASN A 31 18.40 -18.96 -5.24
CA ASN A 31 17.21 -19.41 -4.49
C ASN A 31 16.17 -20.04 -5.42
N VAL A 32 16.51 -21.19 -6.01
CA VAL A 32 15.57 -22.07 -6.74
C VAL A 32 14.65 -22.80 -5.74
N GLY A 33 13.86 -22.02 -5.00
CA GLY A 33 12.95 -22.53 -3.97
C GLY A 33 11.65 -21.73 -3.82
N ASP A 34 11.64 -20.44 -4.19
CA ASP A 34 10.46 -19.57 -4.01
C ASP A 34 9.79 -19.23 -5.36
N ALA A 35 9.83 -20.16 -6.32
CA ALA A 35 9.15 -20.05 -7.61
C ALA A 35 7.84 -20.86 -7.61
N LEU A 36 6.93 -20.54 -6.68
CA LEU A 36 5.54 -21.00 -6.76
C LEU A 36 4.62 -19.83 -6.42
N GLU A 37 3.95 -19.35 -7.47
CA GLU A 37 2.90 -18.35 -7.56
C GLU A 37 3.33 -16.86 -7.58
N GLY A 38 3.25 -16.29 -8.79
CA GLY A 38 2.98 -14.86 -8.99
C GLY A 38 4.16 -13.91 -8.82
N GLY A 39 5.16 -13.94 -9.71
CA GLY A 39 6.05 -12.82 -10.04
C GLY A 39 6.81 -12.09 -8.92
N SER A 40 6.68 -12.53 -7.66
CA SER A 40 7.14 -11.80 -6.48
C SER A 40 8.41 -12.42 -5.93
N LYS A 41 9.37 -11.56 -5.56
CA LYS A 41 10.63 -11.97 -4.96
C LYS A 41 10.61 -11.70 -3.47
N THR A 42 10.82 -12.76 -2.67
CA THR A 42 10.96 -12.68 -1.21
C THR A 42 12.42 -12.44 -0.81
N TYR A 43 12.63 -11.54 0.14
CA TYR A 43 13.90 -11.19 0.77
C TYR A 43 13.84 -11.59 2.25
N LYS A 44 14.69 -12.54 2.64
CA LYS A 44 14.72 -13.08 4.01
C LYS A 44 15.61 -12.26 4.93
N ASN A 45 16.60 -11.55 4.37
CA ASN A 45 17.52 -10.72 5.13
C ASN A 45 17.64 -9.31 4.55
N SER A 46 17.95 -8.35 5.41
CA SER A 46 18.23 -6.97 5.02
C SER A 46 19.38 -6.85 4.02
N SER A 47 20.40 -7.70 4.13
CA SER A 47 21.55 -7.77 3.21
C SER A 47 21.17 -8.14 1.78
N ASP A 48 20.04 -8.82 1.59
CA ASP A 48 19.60 -9.33 0.28
C ASP A 48 18.93 -8.20 -0.55
N ILE A 49 18.58 -7.09 0.11
CA ILE A 49 18.00 -5.90 -0.53
C ILE A 49 19.13 -4.94 -0.90
N THR A 50 19.41 -4.89 -2.20
CA THR A 50 20.42 -4.01 -2.82
C THR A 50 20.08 -2.53 -2.60
N LYS A 51 21.10 -1.66 -2.74
CA LYS A 51 20.96 -0.23 -2.46
C LYS A 51 19.94 0.46 -3.37
N ASP A 52 19.83 0.03 -4.62
CA ASP A 52 18.86 0.46 -5.62
C ASP A 52 17.43 0.07 -5.23
N ILE A 53 17.18 -1.19 -4.84
CA ILE A 53 15.86 -1.62 -4.34
C ILE A 53 15.47 -0.79 -3.12
N ARG A 54 16.39 -0.54 -2.18
CA ARG A 54 16.11 0.29 -0.99
C ARG A 54 15.65 1.71 -1.32
N GLN A 55 16.04 2.29 -2.46
CA GLN A 55 15.56 3.62 -2.87
C GLN A 55 14.07 3.61 -3.24
N ASN A 56 13.55 2.46 -3.67
CA ASN A 56 12.15 2.28 -4.05
C ASN A 56 11.28 1.83 -2.87
N LYS A 57 11.79 1.89 -1.63
CA LYS A 57 11.02 1.59 -0.44
C LYS A 57 9.81 2.53 -0.34
N PRO A 58 8.61 2.02 -0.04
CA PRO A 58 7.43 2.86 0.05
C PRO A 58 7.60 3.94 1.14
N LEU A 59 7.31 5.19 0.77
CA LEU A 59 7.69 6.39 1.53
C LEU A 59 7.17 6.38 2.98
N ASN A 60 5.91 6.00 3.16
CA ASN A 60 5.27 6.04 4.46
C ASN A 60 5.46 4.73 5.24
N SER A 61 6.02 3.67 4.67
CA SER A 61 6.26 2.41 5.39
C SER A 61 7.37 2.54 6.44
N PRO A 62 7.47 1.61 7.42
CA PRO A 62 8.62 1.50 8.31
C PRO A 62 9.97 1.40 7.58
N ALA A 63 11.05 1.64 8.31
CA ALA A 63 12.39 1.37 7.80
C ALA A 63 12.59 -0.14 7.60
N ILE A 64 13.32 -0.53 6.56
CA ILE A 64 13.59 -1.94 6.22
C ILE A 64 14.18 -2.70 7.41
N ASP A 65 15.15 -2.10 8.11
CA ASP A 65 15.80 -2.74 9.27
C ASP A 65 14.84 -2.90 10.47
N ALA A 66 13.81 -2.06 10.57
CA ALA A 66 12.78 -2.20 11.61
C ALA A 66 11.81 -3.36 11.33
N TRP A 67 11.65 -3.74 10.06
CA TRP A 67 10.88 -4.92 9.66
C TRP A 67 11.65 -6.21 9.98
N TYR A 68 12.90 -6.32 9.53
CA TYR A 68 13.73 -7.48 9.82
C TYR A 68 14.05 -7.64 11.32
N GLY A 69 14.22 -6.54 12.05
CA GLY A 69 14.45 -6.58 13.50
C GLY A 69 13.31 -7.21 14.31
N LYS A 70 12.13 -7.42 13.70
CA LYS A 70 10.98 -8.12 14.28
C LYS A 70 10.83 -9.56 13.78
N ASN A 71 11.84 -10.12 13.10
CA ASN A 71 11.78 -11.42 12.42
C ASN A 71 10.75 -11.52 11.30
N GLY A 72 10.37 -10.39 10.70
CA GLY A 72 9.55 -10.40 9.49
C GLY A 72 10.38 -10.47 8.22
N THR A 73 9.70 -10.66 7.09
CA THR A 73 10.31 -10.69 5.75
C THR A 73 9.62 -9.71 4.81
N ILE A 74 10.23 -9.48 3.65
CA ILE A 74 9.74 -8.54 2.65
C ILE A 74 9.61 -9.27 1.33
N SER A 75 8.51 -9.05 0.62
CA SER A 75 8.36 -9.47 -0.79
C SER A 75 8.11 -8.25 -1.67
N ILE A 76 8.57 -8.29 -2.91
CA ILE A 76 8.33 -7.24 -3.90
C ILE A 76 7.82 -7.91 -5.17
N ASP A 77 6.64 -7.48 -5.63
CA ASP A 77 6.03 -7.99 -6.86
C ASP A 77 6.63 -7.36 -8.13
N GLU A 78 6.17 -7.81 -9.30
CA GLU A 78 6.61 -7.32 -10.62
C GLU A 78 6.30 -5.84 -10.85
N ASN A 79 5.32 -5.28 -10.14
CA ASN A 79 4.93 -3.88 -10.19
C ASN A 79 5.72 -3.01 -9.19
N GLY A 80 6.61 -3.62 -8.41
CA GLY A 80 7.39 -2.93 -7.39
C GLY A 80 6.61 -2.66 -6.11
N VAL A 81 5.46 -3.30 -5.89
CA VAL A 81 4.70 -3.19 -4.64
C VAL A 81 5.38 -4.03 -3.57
N TRP A 82 5.68 -3.40 -2.44
CA TRP A 82 6.30 -4.07 -1.31
C TRP A 82 5.23 -4.66 -0.40
N THR A 83 5.46 -5.89 0.05
CA THR A 83 4.67 -6.58 1.06
C THR A 83 5.56 -6.89 2.25
N TYR A 84 5.13 -6.53 3.45
CA TYR A 84 5.78 -6.96 4.69
C TYR A 84 5.00 -8.14 5.27
N HIS A 85 5.74 -9.19 5.64
CA HIS A 85 5.22 -10.37 6.31
C HIS A 85 5.71 -10.36 7.75
N ASP A 86 4.79 -10.38 8.72
CA ASP A 86 5.16 -10.47 10.13
C ASP A 86 5.49 -11.91 10.56
N TRP A 87 6.03 -12.05 11.77
CA TRP A 87 6.45 -13.33 12.33
C TRP A 87 5.28 -14.26 12.69
N GLU A 88 4.04 -13.79 12.62
CA GLU A 88 2.81 -14.56 12.88
C GLU A 88 2.09 -14.97 11.59
N GLY A 89 2.68 -14.69 10.42
CA GLY A 89 2.16 -15.07 9.11
C GLY A 89 1.21 -14.05 8.47
N ASN A 90 1.03 -12.89 9.10
CA ASN A 90 0.23 -11.80 8.55
C ASN A 90 1.00 -11.03 7.48
N SER A 91 0.31 -10.57 6.43
CA SER A 91 0.95 -9.89 5.29
C SER A 91 0.18 -8.64 4.91
N VAL A 92 0.88 -7.50 4.75
CA VAL A 92 0.27 -6.25 4.27
C VAL A 92 1.14 -5.65 3.18
N SER A 93 0.50 -5.36 2.04
CA SER A 93 1.11 -4.69 0.90
C SER A 93 1.05 -3.17 1.07
N TYR A 94 2.00 -2.47 0.44
CA TYR A 94 2.14 -1.02 0.52
C TYR A 94 2.05 -0.35 -0.87
N PRO A 95 0.93 -0.50 -1.62
CA PRO A 95 0.75 0.23 -2.87
C PRO A 95 0.83 1.73 -2.60
N ASN A 96 1.52 2.46 -3.48
CA ASN A 96 1.70 3.92 -3.38
C ASN A 96 2.28 4.42 -2.04
N GLY A 97 2.83 3.53 -1.20
CA GLY A 97 3.33 3.89 0.12
C GLY A 97 2.38 3.66 1.29
N TYR A 98 1.16 3.19 1.07
CA TYR A 98 0.14 3.09 2.13
C TYR A 98 -0.24 1.63 2.40
N PRO A 99 -0.44 1.24 3.67
CA PRO A 99 -0.82 -0.13 4.01
C PRO A 99 -2.22 -0.44 3.47
N ASP A 100 -2.35 -1.50 2.68
CA ASP A 100 -3.63 -2.02 2.22
C ASP A 100 -4.16 -3.07 3.21
N PHE A 101 -4.79 -2.60 4.28
CA PHE A 101 -5.40 -3.48 5.28
C PHE A 101 -6.62 -4.24 4.74
N LYS A 102 -7.28 -3.71 3.70
CA LYS A 102 -8.50 -4.28 3.16
C LYS A 102 -8.21 -5.54 2.37
N SER A 103 -7.23 -5.48 1.46
CA SER A 103 -6.77 -6.67 0.72
C SER A 103 -6.15 -7.73 1.63
N ALA A 104 -5.68 -7.33 2.82
CA ALA A 104 -5.17 -8.23 3.84
C ALA A 104 -6.24 -8.83 4.77
N ASP A 105 -7.53 -8.56 4.54
CA ASP A 105 -8.66 -9.00 5.37
C ASP A 105 -8.56 -8.56 6.85
N MET A 106 -7.94 -7.40 7.10
CA MET A 106 -7.73 -6.84 8.45
C MET A 106 -8.70 -5.71 8.81
N VAL A 107 -9.63 -5.37 7.91
CA VAL A 107 -10.61 -4.30 8.09
C VAL A 107 -11.92 -4.90 8.61
N ARG A 108 -12.29 -4.56 9.84
CA ARG A 108 -13.56 -5.01 10.45
C ARG A 108 -14.76 -4.26 9.89
N GLN A 109 -14.60 -2.97 9.64
CA GLN A 109 -15.62 -2.11 9.04
C GLN A 109 -15.01 -0.83 8.44
N GLU A 110 -15.76 -0.22 7.53
CA GLU A 110 -15.42 1.03 6.87
C GLU A 110 -16.46 2.11 7.20
N ALA A 111 -16.00 3.31 7.52
CA ALA A 111 -16.83 4.48 7.77
C ALA A 111 -16.56 5.54 6.70
N PRO A 112 -17.47 5.76 5.74
CA PRO A 112 -17.37 6.82 4.75
C PRO A 112 -17.67 8.17 5.40
N ILE A 113 -16.64 8.84 5.92
CA ILE A 113 -16.74 10.11 6.61
C ILE A 113 -16.65 11.32 5.67
N GLY A 114 -16.42 11.11 4.38
CA GLY A 114 -16.18 12.18 3.42
C GLY A 114 -14.80 12.83 3.61
N PRO A 115 -14.49 13.92 2.87
CA PRO A 115 -13.14 14.46 2.78
C PRO A 115 -12.52 14.74 4.14
N PHE A 116 -11.26 14.34 4.31
CA PHE A 116 -10.46 14.58 5.51
C PHE A 116 -10.50 16.06 5.88
N VAL A 117 -10.89 16.33 7.13
CA VAL A 117 -10.87 17.70 7.69
C VAL A 117 -9.80 17.79 8.76
N GLU A 118 -9.93 16.95 9.78
CA GLU A 118 -9.02 16.90 10.93
C GLU A 118 -9.28 15.61 11.68
N ARG A 119 -8.23 14.91 12.11
CA ARG A 119 -8.33 13.62 12.82
C ARG A 119 -9.41 13.58 13.91
N ASN A 120 -9.47 14.60 14.78
CA ASN A 120 -10.44 14.62 15.89
C ASN A 120 -11.87 14.85 15.39
N LYS A 121 -12.06 15.71 14.37
CA LYS A 121 -13.37 15.99 13.78
C LYS A 121 -13.90 14.79 13.00
N ASP A 122 -13.03 14.11 12.27
CA ASP A 122 -13.34 12.91 11.51
C ASP A 122 -13.80 11.77 12.43
N PHE A 123 -13.12 11.59 13.57
CA PHE A 123 -13.54 10.62 14.59
C PHE A 123 -14.86 11.02 15.26
N ALA A 124 -15.09 12.31 15.54
CA ALA A 124 -16.37 12.78 16.04
C ALA A 124 -17.49 12.49 15.05
N LYS A 125 -17.28 12.77 13.75
CA LYS A 125 -18.24 12.48 12.68
C LYS A 125 -18.56 10.99 12.59
N ALA A 126 -17.56 10.12 12.63
CA ALA A 126 -17.77 8.67 12.61
C ALA A 126 -18.54 8.15 13.84
N ARG A 127 -18.38 8.80 15.02
CA ARG A 127 -19.20 8.54 16.21
C ARG A 127 -20.65 8.99 16.01
N GLU A 128 -20.86 10.21 15.50
CA GLU A 128 -22.20 10.76 15.21
C GLU A 128 -22.97 9.89 14.19
N MET A 129 -22.26 9.34 13.21
CA MET A 129 -22.82 8.41 12.21
C MET A 129 -23.04 6.99 12.76
N GLY A 130 -22.58 6.68 13.98
CA GLY A 130 -22.80 5.39 14.64
C GLY A 130 -21.82 4.28 14.27
N TYR A 131 -20.73 4.57 13.57
CA TYR A 131 -19.68 3.59 13.25
C TYR A 131 -18.80 3.29 14.47
N ILE A 132 -18.35 4.34 15.17
CA ILE A 132 -17.52 4.21 16.36
C ILE A 132 -18.43 4.10 17.60
N LYS A 133 -18.64 2.87 18.07
CA LYS A 133 -19.52 2.56 19.22
C LYS A 133 -18.78 2.39 20.55
N SER A 134 -17.54 1.90 20.50
CA SER A 134 -16.63 1.80 21.66
C SER A 134 -15.23 2.26 21.27
N ALA A 135 -14.33 2.36 22.25
CA ALA A 135 -12.93 2.69 22.01
C ALA A 135 -12.09 1.48 21.58
N ASP A 136 -12.73 0.33 21.33
CA ASP A 136 -12.04 -0.91 20.97
C ASP A 136 -11.66 -0.87 19.48
N GLY A 137 -10.39 -1.15 19.20
CA GLY A 137 -9.84 -1.09 17.84
C GLY A 137 -9.19 0.26 17.51
N THR A 138 -8.37 0.26 16.46
CA THR A 138 -7.73 1.46 15.94
C THR A 138 -8.41 1.88 14.65
N TRP A 139 -8.83 3.14 14.59
CA TRP A 139 -9.38 3.74 13.38
C TRP A 139 -8.26 4.33 12.53
N HIS A 140 -8.07 3.73 11.36
CA HIS A 140 -7.10 4.09 10.34
C HIS A 140 -7.76 4.99 9.28
N HIS A 141 -7.15 6.14 8.97
CA HIS A 141 -7.58 6.94 7.81
C HIS A 141 -7.03 6.30 6.54
N HIS A 142 -7.91 5.85 5.66
CA HIS A 142 -7.56 5.26 4.38
C HIS A 142 -6.92 6.31 3.44
N GLU A 143 -6.11 5.86 2.48
CA GLU A 143 -5.39 6.77 1.57
C GLU A 143 -6.31 7.57 0.62
N ASP A 144 -7.55 7.12 0.44
CA ASP A 144 -8.58 7.84 -0.33
C ASP A 144 -8.97 9.20 0.29
N GLY A 145 -8.60 9.43 1.55
CA GLY A 145 -8.91 10.65 2.28
C GLY A 145 -10.40 10.86 2.58
N VAL A 146 -11.25 9.84 2.39
CA VAL A 146 -12.69 9.91 2.62
C VAL A 146 -13.25 8.80 3.53
N THR A 147 -12.43 7.79 3.82
CA THR A 147 -12.82 6.59 4.56
C THR A 147 -11.97 6.39 5.81
N LEU A 148 -12.61 5.98 6.91
CA LEU A 148 -11.92 5.36 8.04
C LEU A 148 -12.11 3.85 8.00
N GLN A 149 -11.08 3.10 8.37
CA GLN A 149 -11.10 1.65 8.51
C GLN A 149 -10.85 1.27 9.97
N GLU A 150 -11.71 0.44 10.54
CA GLU A 150 -11.44 -0.17 11.85
C GLU A 150 -10.53 -1.37 11.65
N VAL A 151 -9.35 -1.32 12.26
CA VAL A 151 -8.35 -2.39 12.25
C VAL A 151 -8.03 -2.76 13.70
N GLU A 152 -7.76 -4.04 13.96
CA GLU A 152 -7.30 -4.46 15.28
C GLU A 152 -6.05 -3.68 15.68
N THR A 153 -6.02 -3.13 16.89
CA THR A 153 -4.89 -2.29 17.35
C THR A 153 -3.55 -3.00 17.24
N ILE A 154 -3.51 -4.31 17.53
CA ILE A 154 -2.29 -5.10 17.45
C ILE A 154 -1.79 -5.24 16.00
N LEU A 155 -2.69 -5.49 15.04
CA LEU A 155 -2.33 -5.58 13.61
C LEU A 155 -1.95 -4.21 13.08
N HIS A 156 -2.75 -3.19 13.36
CA HIS A 156 -2.44 -1.81 12.98
C HIS A 156 -1.04 -1.40 13.46
N ASP A 157 -0.67 -1.70 14.71
CA ASP A 157 0.62 -1.34 15.29
C ASP A 157 1.82 -2.07 14.66
N ARG A 158 1.62 -3.29 14.17
CA ARG A 158 2.66 -4.07 13.47
C ARG A 158 2.96 -3.52 12.08
N PHE A 159 1.92 -3.13 11.37
CA PHE A 159 1.98 -2.67 9.97
C PHE A 159 1.94 -1.15 9.83
N ARG A 160 2.04 -0.42 10.96
CA ARG A 160 2.01 1.05 11.03
C ARG A 160 2.87 1.70 9.96
N HIS A 161 2.28 2.68 9.29
CA HIS A 161 2.99 3.62 8.42
C HIS A 161 3.25 4.95 9.15
N ARG A 162 4.34 5.65 8.82
CA ARG A 162 4.58 7.03 9.25
C ARG A 162 3.83 7.98 8.32
N GLY A 163 2.98 8.84 8.90
CA GLY A 163 2.66 10.12 8.26
C GLY A 163 1.46 10.18 7.32
N GLY A 164 0.57 9.18 7.28
CA GLY A 164 -0.61 9.18 6.39
C GLY A 164 -1.41 10.49 6.42
N ILE A 165 -1.82 10.95 7.60
CA ILE A 165 -2.54 12.22 7.80
C ILE A 165 -1.61 13.44 7.85
N SER A 166 -0.36 13.25 8.29
CA SER A 166 0.61 14.36 8.44
C SER A 166 0.92 15.04 7.10
N ASN A 167 0.78 14.31 5.99
CA ASN A 167 1.08 14.79 4.64
C ASN A 167 -0.10 15.51 3.96
N LEU A 168 -1.34 15.33 4.43
CA LEU A 168 -2.51 16.08 3.93
C LEU A 168 -2.48 17.57 4.30
N LYS A 169 -1.65 17.96 5.29
CA LYS A 169 -1.47 19.37 5.68
C LYS A 169 -0.66 20.21 4.68
N LYS A 170 -0.14 19.62 3.60
CA LYS A 170 0.80 20.27 2.67
C LYS A 170 0.26 20.52 1.24
N LYS A 171 -1.03 20.29 0.99
CA LYS A 171 -1.65 20.65 -0.30
C LYS A 171 -2.61 21.81 -0.12
#